data_AF-M2REA2-F1
#
_entry.id   AF-M2REA2-F1
#
_cell.length_a   1.000
_cell.length_b   1.000
_cell.length_c   1.000
_cell.angle_alpha   90.00
_cell.angle_beta   90.00
_cell.angle_gamma   90.00
#
_symmetry.space_group_name_H-M   'P 1'
#
loop_
_entity.id
_entity.type
_entity.pdbx_description
1 polymer ?
#
loop_
_entity_poly.entity_id
_entity_poly.type
_entity_poly.pdbx_seq_one_letter_code
_entity_poly.pdbx_strand_id
1 'polypeptide(L)'
;MEVIHDSHVHPPTLALVILPGPSSDSPTDTSPPPSPAPVFVLPVNADLFVANFTAEIVQFAPSSQDALHPLPWRDPATRRRFVTLPAIPLYAPHPPSMPLLLLFGLGLHHKLTIDPPTPSSPTPPEPLPPAPPAPTPAPAPVSPTTVPHPAPPDPPPSATPPSPNRPALLPAPTTGAIATYLLPTAALGEFPAAPAMAGALLRASDDADLAARAIFNLGLWRNVLALGPHDARIAHTVRVAWNVTADARRTRPAQRGPVHSEAGAVTDGDEGGD
;
A
#
# COMPACT_ATOMS: atom_id res chain seq x y z
N MET A 1 -24.83 -25.49 -11.58
CA MET A 1 -23.85 -24.42 -11.29
C MET A 1 -24.63 -23.15 -11.12
N GLU A 2 -24.82 -22.79 -9.86
CA GLU A 2 -25.48 -21.56 -9.44
C GLU A 2 -24.63 -20.38 -9.93
N VAL A 3 -25.24 -19.52 -10.75
CA VAL A 3 -24.62 -18.28 -11.19
C VAL A 3 -24.76 -17.35 -10.00
N ILE A 4 -23.67 -17.14 -9.28
CA ILE A 4 -23.62 -16.19 -8.18
C ILE A 4 -23.94 -14.81 -8.77
N HIS A 5 -25.20 -14.40 -8.65
CA HIS A 5 -25.69 -13.07 -8.95
C HIS A 5 -25.34 -12.18 -7.76
N ASP A 6 -24.05 -11.94 -7.55
CA ASP A 6 -23.65 -10.91 -6.60
C ASP A 6 -23.79 -9.55 -7.29
N SER A 7 -25.03 -9.04 -7.30
CA SER A 7 -25.47 -7.83 -8.01
C SER A 7 -24.80 -6.54 -7.53
N HIS A 8 -23.94 -6.61 -6.50
CA HIS A 8 -23.33 -5.45 -5.87
C HIS A 8 -21.93 -5.12 -6.38
N VAL A 9 -21.38 -5.94 -7.28
CA VAL A 9 -20.09 -5.67 -7.92
C VAL A 9 -20.35 -5.21 -9.34
N HIS A 10 -20.14 -3.93 -9.61
CA HIS A 10 -20.16 -3.42 -10.98
C HIS A 10 -19.23 -4.27 -11.85
N PRO A 11 -19.73 -4.85 -12.95
CA PRO A 11 -18.92 -5.73 -13.78
C PRO A 11 -17.70 -4.96 -14.30
N PRO A 12 -16.55 -5.62 -14.49
CA PRO A 12 -15.42 -4.99 -15.16
C PRO A 12 -15.87 -4.56 -16.57
N THR A 13 -15.61 -3.31 -16.92
CA THR A 13 -16.00 -2.72 -18.20
C THR A 13 -14.82 -2.56 -19.15
N LEU A 14 -13.61 -2.80 -18.66
CA LEU A 14 -12.36 -2.59 -19.39
C LEU A 14 -11.32 -3.65 -19.02
N ALA A 15 -10.46 -4.03 -19.96
CA ALA A 15 -9.24 -4.79 -19.72
C ALA A 15 -8.02 -3.88 -19.91
N LEU A 16 -7.18 -3.75 -18.88
CA LEU A 16 -5.87 -3.10 -19.02
C LEU A 16 -4.85 -4.16 -19.45
N VAL A 17 -4.19 -3.92 -20.58
CA VAL A 17 -3.08 -4.73 -21.06
C VAL A 17 -1.79 -4.02 -20.66
N ILE A 18 -1.19 -4.45 -19.56
CA ILE A 18 0.02 -3.84 -19.02
C ILE A 18 1.21 -4.37 -19.81
N LEU A 19 1.87 -3.46 -20.49
CA LEU A 19 3.08 -3.69 -21.26
C LEU A 19 4.27 -3.07 -20.50
N PRO A 20 5.46 -3.68 -20.58
CA PRO A 20 6.68 -3.03 -20.10
C PRO A 20 6.86 -1.71 -20.86
N GLY A 21 7.11 -0.63 -20.13
CA GLY A 21 7.54 0.63 -20.73
C GLY A 21 8.89 0.46 -21.45
N PRO A 22 9.23 1.35 -22.39
CA PRO A 22 10.57 1.39 -22.97
C PRO A 22 11.56 1.61 -21.82
N SER A 23 12.32 0.58 -21.46
CA SER A 23 13.40 0.69 -20.48
C SER A 23 14.37 1.73 -21.01
N SER A 24 14.43 2.90 -20.39
CA SER A 24 15.27 4.01 -20.84
C SER A 24 16.77 3.70 -20.81
N ASP A 25 17.16 2.58 -20.21
CA ASP A 25 18.54 2.18 -20.00
C ASP A 25 18.78 0.79 -20.61
N SER A 26 19.07 0.74 -21.91
CA SER A 26 19.93 -0.34 -22.41
C SER A 26 20.69 0.13 -23.65
N PRO A 27 21.94 0.62 -23.49
CA PRO A 27 22.81 0.85 -24.63
C PRO A 27 23.06 -0.49 -25.32
N THR A 28 22.98 -0.44 -26.64
CA THR A 28 23.17 -1.49 -27.65
C THR A 28 24.25 -2.50 -27.28
N ASP A 29 23.91 -3.54 -26.52
CA ASP A 29 24.79 -4.69 -26.31
C ASP A 29 24.27 -5.87 -27.12
N THR A 30 25.19 -6.54 -27.81
CA THR A 30 24.92 -7.56 -28.85
C THR A 30 24.59 -8.90 -28.19
N SER A 31 23.63 -8.88 -27.28
CA SER A 31 23.17 -10.04 -26.51
C SER A 31 22.00 -10.72 -27.24
N PRO A 32 21.84 -12.06 -27.11
CA PRO A 32 20.71 -12.81 -27.68
C PRO A 32 19.35 -12.17 -27.36
N PRO A 33 18.33 -12.42 -28.21
CA PRO A 33 17.02 -11.77 -28.08
C PRO A 33 16.46 -12.01 -26.66
N PRO A 34 16.07 -10.93 -25.95
CA PRO A 34 15.58 -11.06 -24.59
C PRO A 34 14.30 -11.92 -24.56
N SER A 35 14.17 -12.76 -23.53
CA SER A 35 12.94 -13.50 -23.26
C SER A 35 11.74 -12.53 -23.25
N PRO A 36 10.60 -12.88 -23.87
CA PRO A 36 9.46 -11.98 -23.94
C PRO A 36 9.02 -11.60 -22.51
N ALA A 37 8.98 -10.30 -22.27
CA ALA A 37 8.57 -9.77 -20.97
C ALA A 37 7.14 -10.19 -20.64
N PRO A 38 6.82 -10.42 -19.35
CA PRO A 38 5.48 -10.84 -18.94
C PRO A 38 4.46 -9.74 -19.27
N VAL A 39 3.37 -10.13 -19.93
CA VAL A 39 2.21 -9.28 -20.21
C VAL A 39 1.13 -9.56 -19.17
N PHE A 40 0.64 -8.53 -18.50
CA PHE A 40 -0.47 -8.66 -17.54
C PHE A 40 -1.75 -8.14 -18.17
N VAL A 41 -2.83 -8.90 -18.07
CA VAL A 41 -4.17 -8.47 -18.47
C VAL A 41 -5.03 -8.39 -17.21
N LEU A 42 -5.45 -7.17 -16.85
CA LEU A 42 -6.22 -6.93 -15.64
C LEU A 42 -7.62 -6.39 -15.98
N PRO A 43 -8.70 -7.07 -15.58
CA PRO A 43 -10.04 -6.51 -15.69
C PRO A 43 -10.18 -5.38 -14.66
N VAL A 44 -10.63 -4.21 -15.13
CA VAL A 44 -10.89 -3.04 -14.28
C VAL A 44 -12.26 -2.45 -14.60
N ASN A 45 -12.82 -1.73 -13.63
CA ASN A 45 -13.97 -0.88 -13.86
C ASN A 45 -13.48 0.46 -14.44
N ALA A 46 -13.90 0.79 -15.66
CA ALA A 46 -13.47 2.00 -16.36
C ALA A 46 -13.83 3.28 -15.59
N ASP A 47 -15.03 3.35 -15.02
CA ASP A 47 -15.48 4.53 -14.27
C ASP A 47 -14.64 4.75 -13.02
N LEU A 48 -14.34 3.68 -12.26
CA LEU A 48 -13.43 3.77 -11.12
C LEU A 48 -12.02 4.16 -11.55
N PHE A 49 -11.55 3.68 -12.70
CA PHE A 49 -10.23 4.04 -13.21
C PHE A 49 -10.17 5.53 -13.59
N VAL A 50 -11.12 6.01 -14.38
CA VAL A 50 -11.26 7.43 -14.75
C VAL A 50 -11.42 8.33 -13.53
N ALA A 51 -12.20 7.90 -12.53
CA ALA A 51 -12.47 8.68 -11.33
C ALA A 51 -11.27 8.78 -10.38
N ASN A 52 -10.30 7.85 -10.44
CA ASN A 52 -9.22 7.76 -9.45
C ASN A 52 -7.81 8.04 -10.02
N PHE A 53 -7.65 8.20 -11.34
CA PHE A 53 -6.36 8.43 -11.98
C PHE A 53 -6.42 9.61 -12.96
N THR A 54 -5.35 10.41 -13.03
CA THR A 54 -5.26 11.57 -13.93
C THR A 54 -4.61 11.26 -15.29
N ALA A 55 -4.12 10.04 -15.50
CA ALA A 55 -3.33 9.68 -16.68
C ALA A 55 -4.05 10.07 -17.99
N GLU A 56 -3.32 10.59 -18.97
CA GLU A 56 -3.87 10.84 -20.32
C GLU A 56 -4.47 9.59 -20.96
N ILE A 57 -4.10 8.41 -20.47
CA ILE A 57 -4.64 7.12 -20.89
C ILE A 57 -6.16 7.02 -20.64
N VAL A 58 -6.67 7.80 -19.67
CA VAL A 58 -8.10 7.97 -19.43
C VAL A 58 -8.82 8.55 -20.65
N GLN A 59 -8.15 9.32 -21.52
CA GLN A 59 -8.75 9.85 -22.76
C GLN A 59 -9.06 8.75 -23.77
N PHE A 60 -8.38 7.60 -23.70
CA PHE A 60 -8.65 6.45 -24.55
C PHE A 60 -9.66 5.47 -23.92
N ALA A 61 -10.08 5.72 -22.68
CA ALA A 61 -11.14 4.93 -22.06
C ALA A 61 -12.46 5.23 -22.79
N PRO A 62 -13.16 4.20 -23.32
CA PRO A 62 -14.47 4.42 -23.90
C PRO A 62 -15.38 5.03 -22.83
N SER A 63 -16.02 6.15 -23.16
CA SER A 63 -16.95 6.79 -22.23
C SER A 63 -18.07 5.81 -21.87
N SER A 64 -18.45 5.77 -20.60
CA SER A 64 -19.49 4.86 -20.09
C SER A 64 -20.85 5.08 -20.74
N GLN A 65 -21.06 6.21 -21.43
CA GLN A 65 -22.28 6.48 -22.20
C GLN A 65 -22.38 5.64 -23.48
N ASP A 66 -21.27 5.22 -24.08
CA ASP A 66 -21.24 4.41 -25.30
C ASP A 66 -20.82 2.96 -25.07
N ALA A 67 -20.26 2.64 -23.90
CA ALA A 67 -19.80 1.31 -23.56
C ALA A 67 -21.00 0.38 -23.28
N LEU A 68 -21.52 -0.27 -24.31
CA LEU A 68 -22.41 -1.42 -24.17
C LEU A 68 -21.82 -2.37 -23.12
N HIS A 69 -22.57 -2.62 -22.04
CA HIS A 69 -22.16 -3.57 -21.00
C HIS A 69 -21.68 -4.86 -21.67
N PRO A 70 -20.51 -5.38 -21.30
CA PRO A 70 -19.89 -6.46 -22.04
C PRO A 70 -20.80 -7.69 -21.96
N LEU A 71 -21.42 -8.02 -23.11
CA LEU A 71 -22.45 -9.05 -23.16
C LEU A 71 -21.77 -10.42 -23.06
N PRO A 72 -22.05 -11.20 -21.99
CA PRO A 72 -21.53 -12.55 -21.90
C PRO A 72 -22.15 -13.38 -23.02
N TRP A 73 -21.31 -14.03 -23.82
CA TRP A 73 -21.74 -14.98 -24.84
C TRP A 73 -21.27 -16.38 -24.49
N ARG A 74 -21.94 -17.40 -25.03
CA ARG A 74 -21.61 -18.80 -24.79
C ARG A 74 -21.07 -19.40 -26.07
N ASP A 75 -19.87 -19.96 -25.99
CA ASP A 75 -19.31 -20.73 -27.10
C ASP A 75 -20.11 -22.03 -27.26
N PRO A 76 -20.71 -22.29 -28.43
CA PRO A 76 -21.49 -23.51 -28.66
C PRO A 76 -20.64 -24.79 -28.55
N ALA A 77 -19.36 -24.75 -28.91
CA ALA A 77 -18.49 -25.92 -28.93
C ALA A 77 -18.04 -26.32 -27.51
N THR A 78 -17.52 -25.35 -26.74
CA THR A 78 -16.97 -25.61 -25.40
C THR A 78 -17.99 -25.45 -24.28
N ARG A 79 -19.17 -24.88 -24.56
CA ARG A 79 -20.20 -24.46 -23.59
C ARG A 79 -19.69 -23.47 -22.53
N ARG A 80 -18.49 -22.90 -22.70
CA ARG A 80 -17.90 -21.90 -21.80
C ARG A 80 -18.53 -20.53 -22.06
N ARG A 81 -18.59 -19.71 -21.01
CA ARG A 81 -19.03 -18.31 -21.11
C ARG A 81 -17.81 -17.43 -21.33
N PHE A 82 -17.91 -16.54 -22.28
CA PHE A 82 -16.88 -15.58 -22.65
C PHE A 82 -17.45 -14.17 -22.53
N VAL A 83 -16.57 -13.23 -22.21
CA VAL A 83 -16.88 -11.81 -22.11
C VAL A 83 -15.81 -11.09 -22.90
N THR A 84 -16.21 -10.28 -23.88
CA THR A 84 -15.30 -9.44 -24.64
C THR A 84 -15.24 -8.08 -23.96
N LEU A 85 -14.05 -7.67 -23.53
CA LEU A 85 -13.81 -6.36 -22.92
C LEU A 85 -13.01 -5.49 -23.89
N PRO A 86 -13.30 -4.18 -24.00
CA PRO A 86 -12.38 -3.23 -24.60
C PRO A 86 -11.02 -3.36 -23.90
N ALA A 87 -9.94 -3.38 -24.69
CA ALA A 87 -8.59 -3.53 -24.18
C ALA A 87 -7.79 -2.24 -24.40
N ILE A 88 -7.20 -1.70 -23.34
CA ILE A 88 -6.35 -0.51 -23.41
C ILE A 88 -4.92 -0.90 -23.06
N PRO A 89 -3.94 -0.64 -23.96
CA PRO A 89 -2.55 -0.85 -23.65
C PRO A 89 -2.08 0.19 -22.61
N LEU A 90 -1.41 -0.29 -21.57
CA LEU A 90 -0.88 0.53 -20.50
C LEU A 90 0.63 0.27 -20.36
N TYR A 91 1.44 1.23 -20.78
CA TYR A 91 2.90 1.14 -20.65
C TYR A 91 3.31 1.52 -19.23
N ALA A 92 3.68 0.52 -18.44
CA ALA A 92 4.10 0.73 -17.06
C ALA A 92 5.63 0.69 -16.95
N PRO A 93 6.27 1.71 -16.34
CA PRO A 93 7.69 1.66 -16.00
C PRO A 93 8.08 0.43 -15.18
N HIS A 94 7.16 -0.11 -14.38
CA HIS A 94 7.38 -1.32 -13.62
C HIS A 94 6.10 -2.18 -13.55
N PRO A 95 5.86 -3.08 -14.52
CA PRO A 95 4.65 -3.90 -14.57
C PRO A 95 4.34 -4.69 -13.28
N PRO A 96 5.31 -5.30 -12.55
CA PRO A 96 4.99 -6.08 -11.36
C PRO A 96 4.35 -5.29 -10.20
N SER A 97 4.50 -3.96 -10.15
CA SER A 97 3.88 -3.13 -9.09
C SER A 97 2.52 -2.55 -9.48
N MET A 98 2.09 -2.74 -10.73
CA MET A 98 0.80 -2.27 -11.23
C MET A 98 -0.42 -2.87 -10.50
N PRO A 99 -0.50 -4.19 -10.23
CA PRO A 99 -1.63 -4.77 -9.52
C PRO A 99 -1.83 -4.13 -8.13
N LEU A 100 -0.73 -3.86 -7.42
CA LEU A 100 -0.77 -3.21 -6.11
C LEU A 100 -1.29 -1.76 -6.23
N LEU A 101 -0.77 -0.99 -7.19
CA LEU A 101 -1.22 0.38 -7.42
C LEU A 101 -2.70 0.45 -7.80
N LEU A 102 -3.19 -0.46 -8.64
CA LEU A 102 -4.61 -0.53 -9.02
C LEU A 102 -5.49 -0.95 -7.85
N LEU A 103 -5.06 -1.93 -7.04
CA LEU A 103 -5.82 -2.37 -5.86
C LEU A 103 -6.09 -1.21 -4.88
N PHE A 104 -5.06 -0.41 -4.61
CA PHE A 104 -5.17 0.74 -3.69
C PHE A 104 -5.80 1.96 -4.37
N GLY A 105 -5.38 2.29 -5.59
CA GLY A 105 -5.88 3.45 -6.33
C GLY A 105 -7.36 3.35 -6.70
N LEU A 106 -7.87 2.15 -6.97
CA LEU A 106 -9.30 1.93 -7.22
C LEU A 106 -10.13 1.72 -5.93
N GLY A 107 -9.52 1.80 -4.75
CA GLY A 107 -10.22 1.60 -3.48
C GLY A 107 -10.73 0.17 -3.24
N LEU A 108 -10.21 -0.82 -3.96
CA LEU A 108 -10.71 -2.21 -3.91
C LEU A 108 -10.30 -2.93 -2.61
N HIS A 109 -9.27 -2.45 -1.92
CA HIS A 109 -8.78 -3.02 -0.66
C HIS A 109 -9.82 -3.03 0.48
N HIS A 110 -10.79 -2.10 0.49
CA HIS A 110 -11.87 -2.12 1.49
C HIS A 110 -12.77 -3.32 1.37
N LYS A 111 -13.02 -3.78 0.15
CA LYS A 111 -13.88 -4.94 -0.11
C LYS A 111 -13.24 -6.26 0.31
N LEU A 112 -11.91 -6.27 0.52
CA LEU A 112 -11.18 -7.43 1.01
C LEU A 112 -11.15 -7.51 2.53
N THR A 113 -11.52 -6.42 3.23
CA THR A 113 -11.67 -6.47 4.68
C THR A 113 -12.96 -7.23 4.95
N ILE A 114 -12.84 -8.54 5.16
CA ILE A 114 -13.92 -9.37 5.66
C ILE A 114 -14.42 -8.70 6.92
N ASP A 115 -15.66 -8.20 6.91
CA ASP A 115 -16.28 -7.70 8.13
C ASP A 115 -16.11 -8.78 9.20
N PRO A 116 -15.48 -8.48 10.35
CA PRO A 116 -15.39 -9.46 11.41
C PRO A 116 -16.81 -9.92 11.68
N PRO A 117 -17.05 -11.24 11.80
CA PRO A 117 -18.40 -11.76 11.97
C PRO A 117 -19.05 -10.96 13.09
N THR A 118 -20.07 -10.18 12.74
CA THR A 118 -20.79 -9.34 13.70
C THR A 118 -21.08 -10.26 14.87
N PRO A 119 -20.56 -9.99 16.08
CA PRO A 119 -20.80 -10.88 17.20
C PRO A 119 -22.31 -11.02 17.29
N SER A 120 -22.79 -12.25 17.04
CA SER A 120 -24.20 -12.58 17.06
C SER A 120 -24.80 -11.91 18.28
N SER A 121 -25.87 -11.13 18.08
CA SER A 121 -26.51 -10.28 19.08
C SER A 121 -26.30 -10.80 20.50
N PRO A 122 -25.83 -9.94 21.44
CA PRO A 122 -25.55 -10.38 22.79
C PRO A 122 -26.75 -11.15 23.32
N THR A 123 -26.53 -12.43 23.65
CA THR A 123 -27.51 -13.24 24.37
C THR A 123 -28.02 -12.41 25.54
N PRO A 124 -29.35 -12.28 25.72
CA PRO A 124 -29.93 -11.48 26.80
C PRO A 124 -29.23 -11.82 28.13
N PRO A 125 -28.78 -10.80 28.90
CA PRO A 125 -28.04 -11.05 30.12
C PRO A 125 -28.86 -11.94 31.05
N GLU A 126 -28.28 -13.09 31.42
CA GLU A 126 -28.80 -13.95 32.46
C GLU A 126 -28.98 -13.10 33.74
N PRO A 127 -30.11 -13.20 34.46
CA PRO A 127 -30.39 -12.36 35.62
C PRO A 127 -29.27 -12.48 36.66
N LEU A 128 -28.58 -11.37 36.92
CA LEU A 128 -27.55 -11.31 37.96
C LEU A 128 -28.15 -11.69 39.33
N PRO A 129 -27.47 -12.54 40.12
CA PRO A 129 -27.85 -12.75 41.51
C PRO A 129 -27.74 -11.44 42.31
N PRO A 130 -28.58 -11.25 43.34
CA PRO A 130 -28.64 -10.02 44.11
C PRO A 130 -27.28 -9.69 44.73
N ALA A 131 -26.83 -8.45 44.52
CA ALA A 131 -25.56 -7.95 45.01
C ALA A 131 -25.50 -7.98 46.55
N PRO A 132 -24.36 -8.38 47.14
CA PRO A 132 -24.15 -8.23 48.58
C PRO A 132 -24.10 -6.75 48.99
N PRO A 133 -24.46 -6.41 50.23
CA PRO A 133 -24.52 -5.04 50.73
C PRO A 133 -23.14 -4.36 50.68
N ALA A 134 -23.13 -3.13 50.16
CA ALA A 134 -21.92 -2.33 49.99
C ALA A 134 -21.26 -2.00 51.34
N PRO A 135 -19.92 -2.09 51.45
CA PRO A 135 -19.20 -1.58 52.61
C PRO A 135 -19.19 -0.05 52.65
N THR A 136 -19.33 0.48 53.86
CA THR A 136 -19.34 1.89 54.24
C THR A 136 -18.15 2.67 53.67
N PRO A 137 -18.36 3.88 53.09
CA PRO A 137 -17.29 4.69 52.51
C PRO A 137 -16.34 5.23 53.58
N ALA A 138 -15.03 5.08 53.34
CA ALA A 138 -13.96 5.70 54.12
C ALA A 138 -13.87 7.23 53.83
N PRO A 139 -13.40 8.04 54.80
CA PRO A 139 -13.35 9.49 54.67
C PRO A 139 -12.33 9.96 53.63
N ALA A 140 -12.72 10.97 52.86
CA ALA A 140 -11.96 11.56 51.77
C ALA A 140 -10.68 12.28 52.24
N PRO A 141 -9.55 12.16 51.51
CA PRO A 141 -8.37 12.98 51.74
C PRO A 141 -8.55 14.42 51.21
N VAL A 142 -8.07 15.35 52.03
CA VAL A 142 -8.04 16.80 51.84
C VAL A 142 -7.24 17.24 50.61
N SER A 143 -7.75 18.26 49.93
CA SER A 143 -7.20 18.88 48.71
C SER A 143 -5.88 19.63 48.95
N PRO A 144 -4.91 19.58 48.03
CA PRO A 144 -3.77 20.48 48.05
C PRO A 144 -4.06 21.82 47.32
N THR A 145 -3.77 22.88 48.06
CA THR A 145 -3.31 24.23 47.72
C THR A 145 -3.29 24.66 46.25
N THR A 146 -4.14 25.65 45.96
CA THR A 146 -4.18 26.51 44.78
C THR A 146 -2.89 27.31 44.61
N VAL A 147 -2.22 27.14 43.46
CA VAL A 147 -1.16 28.04 42.96
C VAL A 147 -1.82 29.13 42.11
N PRO A 148 -1.48 30.42 42.27
CA PRO A 148 -2.03 31.49 41.45
C PRO A 148 -1.53 31.40 40.01
N HIS A 149 -2.47 31.17 39.09
CA HIS A 149 -2.26 31.14 37.64
C HIS A 149 -2.27 32.58 37.08
N PRO A 150 -1.33 32.96 36.21
CA PRO A 150 -1.31 34.28 35.56
C PRO A 150 -2.50 34.46 34.61
N ALA A 151 -2.92 35.71 34.43
CA ALA A 151 -4.13 36.13 33.73
C ALA A 151 -4.26 35.51 32.31
N PRO A 152 -5.46 35.06 31.92
CA PRO A 152 -5.70 34.47 30.61
C PRO A 152 -5.66 35.54 29.51
N PRO A 153 -5.10 35.23 28.33
CA PRO A 153 -5.26 36.05 27.13
C PRO A 153 -6.72 36.00 26.63
N ASP A 154 -7.13 37.06 25.94
CA ASP A 154 -8.48 37.31 25.45
C ASP A 154 -9.12 36.10 24.74
N PRO A 155 -10.43 35.86 24.95
CA PRO A 155 -11.13 34.76 24.32
C PRO A 155 -11.12 34.91 22.79
N PRO A 156 -10.79 33.85 22.02
CA PRO A 156 -10.91 33.88 20.58
C PRO A 156 -12.39 34.02 20.17
N PRO A 157 -12.68 34.60 18.99
CA PRO A 157 -14.03 34.83 18.53
C PRO A 157 -14.84 33.53 18.46
N SER A 158 -16.04 33.60 19.01
CA SER A 158 -17.07 32.55 19.10
C SER A 158 -17.01 31.53 17.96
N ALA A 159 -16.69 30.29 18.31
CA ALA A 159 -16.72 29.16 17.39
C ALA A 159 -18.13 29.01 16.79
N THR A 160 -18.21 29.11 15.47
CA THR A 160 -19.40 28.82 14.68
C THR A 160 -19.90 27.41 15.01
N PRO A 161 -21.19 27.21 15.31
CA PRO A 161 -21.72 25.89 15.63
C PRO A 161 -21.50 24.91 14.46
N PRO A 162 -21.06 23.67 14.73
CA PRO A 162 -20.82 22.69 13.69
C PRO A 162 -22.15 22.33 13.00
N SER A 163 -22.21 22.52 11.68
CA SER A 163 -23.36 22.14 10.87
C SER A 163 -23.72 20.66 11.07
N PRO A 164 -24.99 20.32 11.37
CA PRO A 164 -25.45 18.95 11.63
C PRO A 164 -25.48 18.04 10.39
N ASN A 165 -25.12 18.54 9.20
CA ASN A 165 -25.15 17.81 7.93
C ASN A 165 -23.78 17.37 7.42
N ARG A 166 -22.75 17.25 8.27
CA ARG A 166 -21.49 16.66 7.83
C ARG A 166 -21.69 15.13 7.71
N PRO A 167 -21.73 14.55 6.50
CA PRO A 167 -21.82 13.10 6.36
C PRO A 167 -20.66 12.48 7.15
N ALA A 168 -20.99 11.46 7.94
CA ALA A 168 -20.02 10.75 8.77
C ALA A 168 -18.79 10.40 7.91
N LEU A 169 -17.63 10.98 8.25
CA LEU A 169 -16.38 10.63 7.60
C LEU A 169 -16.18 9.13 7.85
N LEU A 170 -16.44 8.32 6.83
CA LEU A 170 -16.03 6.92 6.80
C LEU A 170 -14.56 6.85 7.21
N PRO A 171 -14.15 5.83 7.98
CA PRO A 171 -12.77 5.67 8.43
C PRO A 171 -11.86 5.79 7.22
N ALA A 172 -11.01 6.80 7.26
CA ALA A 172 -10.27 7.20 6.09
C ALA A 172 -9.41 6.02 5.61
N PRO A 173 -9.36 5.76 4.30
CA PRO A 173 -8.80 4.55 3.74
C PRO A 173 -7.38 4.27 4.26
N THR A 174 -7.13 3.01 4.61
CA THR A 174 -6.00 2.52 5.39
C THR A 174 -4.70 2.65 4.61
N THR A 175 -4.10 3.84 4.66
CA THR A 175 -2.72 4.09 4.27
C THR A 175 -1.73 3.08 4.87
N GLY A 176 -2.05 2.53 6.05
CA GLY A 176 -1.28 1.44 6.66
C GLY A 176 -1.24 0.16 5.81
N ALA A 177 -2.30 -0.19 5.08
CA ALA A 177 -2.38 -1.42 4.32
C ALA A 177 -1.48 -1.41 3.08
N ILE A 178 -1.31 -0.26 2.39
CA ILE A 178 -0.31 -0.19 1.31
C ILE A 178 1.10 -0.25 1.90
N ALA A 179 1.35 0.40 3.03
CA ALA A 179 2.66 0.43 3.68
C ALA A 179 3.15 -0.98 4.08
N THR A 180 2.26 -1.90 4.47
CA THR A 180 2.62 -3.30 4.78
C THR A 180 3.14 -4.11 3.59
N TYR A 181 2.86 -3.68 2.35
CA TYR A 181 3.45 -4.30 1.15
C TYR A 181 4.81 -3.68 0.80
N LEU A 182 5.07 -2.44 1.19
CA LEU A 182 6.27 -1.70 0.80
C LEU A 182 7.42 -1.86 1.79
N LEU A 183 7.10 -2.02 3.07
CA LEU A 183 8.05 -2.09 4.17
C LEU A 183 7.73 -3.25 5.11
N PRO A 184 8.74 -3.90 5.71
CA PRO A 184 8.52 -4.91 6.73
C PRO A 184 7.89 -4.29 7.99
N THR A 185 7.12 -5.09 8.73
CA THR A 185 6.43 -4.66 9.97
C THR A 185 7.37 -4.02 10.99
N ALA A 186 8.61 -4.52 11.09
CA ALA A 186 9.63 -3.95 11.97
C ALA A 186 9.94 -2.48 11.64
N ALA A 187 9.99 -2.12 10.35
CA ALA A 187 10.20 -0.73 9.93
C ALA A 187 8.94 0.13 10.15
N LEU A 188 7.74 -0.43 10.00
CA LEU A 188 6.49 0.28 10.25
C LEU A 188 6.29 0.63 11.73
N GLY A 189 6.83 -0.18 12.65
CA GLY A 189 6.79 0.10 14.09
C GLY A 189 7.55 1.36 14.52
N GLU A 190 8.47 1.85 13.69
CA GLU A 190 9.29 3.04 13.94
C GLU A 190 8.68 4.34 13.35
N PHE A 191 7.47 4.25 12.78
CA PHE A 191 6.81 5.40 12.16
C PHE A 191 6.51 6.50 13.21
N PRO A 192 6.71 7.80 12.90
CA PRO A 192 7.09 8.39 11.61
C PRO A 192 8.59 8.69 11.43
N ALA A 193 9.48 8.16 12.28
CA ALA A 193 10.89 8.51 12.28
C ALA A 193 11.66 7.80 11.16
N ALA A 194 11.70 8.40 9.95
CA ALA A 194 12.31 7.80 8.77
C ALA A 194 13.74 7.22 8.98
N PRO A 195 14.66 7.86 9.74
CA PRO A 195 15.96 7.25 10.04
C PRO A 195 15.86 5.97 10.88
N ALA A 196 14.94 5.93 11.85
CA ALA A 196 14.70 4.74 12.67
C ALA A 196 14.08 3.62 11.82
N MET A 197 13.12 3.95 10.94
CA MET A 197 12.54 3.01 9.98
C MET A 197 13.60 2.41 9.05
N ALA A 198 14.53 3.23 8.53
CA ALA A 198 15.63 2.77 7.69
C ALA A 198 16.59 1.83 8.45
N GLY A 199 16.89 2.15 9.71
CA GLY A 199 17.66 1.27 10.59
C GLY A 199 16.96 -0.05 10.88
N ALA A 200 15.65 -0.03 11.13
CA ALA A 200 14.85 -1.25 11.32
C ALA A 200 14.76 -2.09 10.03
N LEU A 201 14.62 -1.46 8.86
CA LEU A 201 14.67 -2.13 7.56
C LEU A 201 16.02 -2.83 7.34
N LEU A 202 17.13 -2.17 7.67
CA LEU A 202 18.47 -2.77 7.57
C LEU A 202 18.67 -4.00 8.45
N ARG A 203 18.10 -3.98 9.66
CA ARG A 203 18.17 -5.12 10.59
C ARG A 203 17.27 -6.28 10.15
N ALA A 204 16.15 -5.97 9.52
CA ALA A 204 15.13 -6.95 9.13
C ALA A 204 15.33 -7.55 7.72
N SER A 205 16.34 -7.10 6.95
CA SER A 205 16.53 -7.54 5.56
C SER A 205 18.01 -7.76 5.23
N ASP A 206 18.27 -8.78 4.42
CA ASP A 206 19.58 -8.98 3.81
C ASP A 206 19.81 -8.03 2.62
N ASP A 207 20.98 -8.12 1.99
CA ASP A 207 21.32 -7.27 0.84
C ASP A 207 20.42 -7.50 -0.37
N ALA A 208 20.07 -8.76 -0.63
CA ALA A 208 19.29 -9.16 -1.79
C ALA A 208 17.84 -8.68 -1.64
N ASP A 209 17.25 -8.87 -0.47
CA ASP A 209 15.93 -8.38 -0.09
C ASP A 209 15.86 -6.84 -0.16
N LEU A 210 16.87 -6.15 0.37
CA LEU A 210 16.93 -4.70 0.33
C LEU A 210 17.02 -4.18 -1.12
N ALA A 211 17.81 -4.84 -1.96
CA ALA A 211 17.91 -4.52 -3.39
C ALA A 211 16.58 -4.76 -4.11
N ALA A 212 15.93 -5.90 -3.89
CA ALA A 212 14.64 -6.24 -4.48
C ALA A 212 13.56 -5.22 -4.08
N ARG A 213 13.48 -4.86 -2.79
CA ARG A 213 12.56 -3.84 -2.29
C ARG A 213 12.84 -2.46 -2.87
N ALA A 214 14.11 -2.09 -3.04
CA ALA A 214 14.46 -0.82 -3.65
C ALA A 214 14.00 -0.74 -5.12
N ILE A 215 14.20 -1.81 -5.89
CA ILE A 215 13.73 -1.90 -7.28
C ILE A 215 12.20 -1.80 -7.32
N PHE A 216 11.52 -2.57 -6.47
CA PHE A 216 10.05 -2.58 -6.41
C PHE A 216 9.47 -1.21 -6.02
N ASN A 217 9.98 -0.60 -4.94
CA ASN A 217 9.50 0.70 -4.43
C ASN A 217 9.77 1.83 -5.43
N LEU A 218 10.93 1.83 -6.10
CA LEU A 218 11.22 2.77 -7.18
C LEU A 218 10.27 2.59 -8.35
N GLY A 219 10.05 1.33 -8.75
CA GLY A 219 9.15 0.99 -9.85
C GLY A 219 7.70 1.43 -9.56
N LEU A 220 7.21 1.16 -8.36
CA LEU A 220 5.91 1.64 -7.90
C LEU A 220 5.84 3.17 -7.88
N TRP A 221 6.87 3.85 -7.39
CA TRP A 221 6.92 5.31 -7.41
C TRP A 221 6.84 5.88 -8.84
N ARG A 222 7.57 5.29 -9.79
CA ARG A 222 7.48 5.66 -11.21
C ARG A 222 6.08 5.45 -11.78
N ASN A 223 5.41 4.35 -11.44
CA ASN A 223 4.02 4.12 -11.85
C ASN A 223 3.05 5.12 -11.22
N VAL A 224 3.24 5.49 -9.94
CA VAL A 224 2.45 6.53 -9.27
C VAL A 224 2.58 7.86 -10.01
N LEU A 225 3.79 8.25 -10.40
CA LEU A 225 4.02 9.46 -11.17
C LEU A 225 3.41 9.39 -12.58
N ALA A 226 3.48 8.22 -13.23
CA ALA A 226 2.95 8.02 -14.58
C ALA A 226 1.41 8.03 -14.62
N LEU A 227 0.75 7.43 -13.60
CA LEU A 227 -0.71 7.31 -13.59
C LEU A 227 -1.42 8.43 -12.84
N GLY A 228 -0.73 9.09 -11.91
CA GLY A 228 -1.28 10.17 -11.10
C GLY A 228 -2.55 9.77 -10.34
N PRO A 229 -2.48 8.85 -9.35
CA PRO A 229 -3.64 8.55 -8.52
C PRO A 229 -4.12 9.81 -7.80
N HIS A 230 -5.43 10.04 -7.75
CA HIS A 230 -6.04 11.20 -7.08
C HIS A 230 -5.84 11.18 -5.56
N ASP A 231 -5.73 9.99 -4.96
CA ASP A 231 -5.46 9.89 -3.53
C ASP A 231 -3.99 10.25 -3.23
N ALA A 232 -3.79 11.49 -2.77
CA ALA A 232 -2.48 12.01 -2.37
C ALA A 232 -1.80 11.16 -1.27
N ARG A 233 -2.55 10.37 -0.49
CA ARG A 233 -2.00 9.49 0.54
C ARG A 233 -1.25 8.30 -0.04
N ILE A 234 -1.71 7.78 -1.18
CA ILE A 234 -1.01 6.72 -1.92
C ILE A 234 0.37 7.25 -2.34
N ALA A 235 0.40 8.41 -3.00
CA ALA A 235 1.64 9.04 -3.43
C ALA A 235 2.57 9.36 -2.25
N HIS A 236 2.05 9.91 -1.16
CA HIS A 236 2.82 10.18 0.05
C HIS A 236 3.45 8.91 0.62
N THR A 237 2.70 7.82 0.73
CA THR A 237 3.15 6.58 1.37
C THR A 237 4.21 5.87 0.55
N VAL A 238 4.00 5.80 -0.77
CA VAL A 238 4.99 5.23 -1.70
C VAL A 238 6.28 6.05 -1.67
N ARG A 239 6.18 7.39 -1.62
CA ARG A 239 7.34 8.28 -1.49
C ARG A 239 8.10 8.06 -0.18
N VAL A 240 7.39 7.94 0.95
CA VAL A 240 8.02 7.64 2.25
C VAL A 240 8.74 6.30 2.22
N ALA A 241 8.07 5.24 1.74
CA ALA A 241 8.68 3.92 1.63
C ALA A 241 9.91 3.91 0.72
N TRP A 242 9.86 4.63 -0.41
CA TRP A 242 11.01 4.81 -1.29
C TRP A 242 12.17 5.51 -0.57
N ASN A 243 11.93 6.62 0.12
CA ASN A 243 12.95 7.36 0.85
C ASN A 243 13.59 6.51 1.96
N VAL A 244 12.78 5.80 2.76
CA VAL A 244 13.26 4.87 3.80
C VAL A 244 14.16 3.79 3.19
N THR A 245 13.76 3.24 2.05
CA THR A 245 14.55 2.20 1.35
C THR A 245 15.87 2.76 0.79
N ALA A 246 15.84 3.98 0.25
CA ALA A 246 17.02 4.67 -0.24
C ALA A 246 17.99 5.02 0.91
N ASP A 247 17.48 5.47 2.05
CA ASP A 247 18.27 5.75 3.25
C ASP A 247 18.95 4.50 3.80
N ALA A 248 18.21 3.40 3.93
CA ALA A 248 18.76 2.11 4.33
C ALA A 248 19.95 1.72 3.44
N ARG A 249 19.79 1.81 2.10
CA ARG A 249 20.87 1.52 1.15
C ARG A 249 22.08 2.45 1.31
N ARG A 250 21.86 3.74 1.56
CA ARG A 250 22.95 4.71 1.79
C ARG A 250 23.75 4.41 3.05
N THR A 251 23.10 3.91 4.09
CA THR A 251 23.75 3.60 5.38
C THR A 251 24.46 2.24 5.43
N ARG A 252 24.19 1.33 4.48
CA ARG A 252 24.78 -0.03 4.44
C ARG A 252 26.32 -0.04 4.36
N PRO A 253 26.98 0.77 3.49
CA PRO A 253 28.44 0.76 3.39
C PRO A 253 29.13 1.26 4.67
N ALA A 254 28.50 2.13 5.44
CA ALA A 254 29.08 2.62 6.70
C ALA A 254 29.10 1.56 7.81
N GLN A 255 28.25 0.53 7.74
CA GLN A 255 28.21 -0.56 8.73
C GLN A 255 29.13 -1.72 8.38
N ARG A 256 29.38 -1.95 7.10
CA ARG A 256 30.54 -2.73 6.67
C ARG A 256 31.77 -1.87 6.89
N GLY A 257 32.20 -1.77 8.14
CA GLY A 257 33.48 -1.14 8.49
C GLY A 257 34.59 -1.63 7.55
N PRO A 258 35.70 -0.89 7.43
CA PRO A 258 36.80 -1.28 6.56
C PRO A 258 37.08 -2.74 6.84
N VAL A 259 36.73 -3.62 5.89
CA VAL A 259 37.02 -5.04 5.99
C VAL A 259 38.51 -4.99 6.16
N HIS A 260 38.99 -5.23 7.37
CA HIS A 260 40.40 -5.33 7.63
C HIS A 260 40.80 -6.46 6.70
N SER A 261 41.34 -6.09 5.54
CA SER A 261 42.27 -6.90 4.81
C SER A 261 43.39 -7.09 5.81
N GLU A 262 43.19 -8.01 6.75
CA GLU A 262 44.18 -8.98 7.14
C GLU A 262 44.58 -9.66 5.83
N ALA A 263 45.34 -8.91 5.03
CA ALA A 263 46.30 -9.45 4.12
C ALA A 263 47.14 -10.32 5.04
N GLY A 264 46.80 -11.60 5.06
CA GLY A 264 47.71 -12.63 5.48
C GLY A 264 48.99 -12.32 4.74
N ALA A 265 49.93 -11.74 5.49
CA ALA A 265 51.33 -11.89 5.22
C ALA A 265 51.54 -13.40 5.21
N VAL A 266 51.36 -13.99 4.03
CA VAL A 266 51.94 -15.27 3.67
C VAL A 266 53.43 -14.99 3.77
N THR A 267 53.98 -15.25 4.95
CA THR A 267 55.40 -15.49 5.10
C THR A 267 55.69 -16.69 4.22
N ASP A 268 56.29 -16.41 3.05
CA ASP A 268 57.08 -17.36 2.29
C ASP A 268 58.03 -18.06 3.26
N GLY A 269 57.61 -19.23 3.73
CA GLY A 269 58.44 -20.20 4.42
C GLY A 269 59.18 -20.99 3.37
N ASP A 270 60.23 -20.37 2.84
CA ASP A 270 61.42 -21.05 2.32
C ASP A 270 61.99 -21.92 3.44
N GLU A 271 61.99 -23.24 3.27
CA GLU A 271 62.99 -24.10 3.91
C GLU A 271 63.10 -25.42 3.14
N GLY A 272 64.23 -25.57 2.45
CA GLY A 272 64.64 -26.77 1.76
C GLY A 272 64.96 -27.94 2.69
N GLY A 273 64.95 -29.13 2.11
CA GLY A 273 65.45 -30.36 2.73
C GLY A 273 65.68 -31.42 1.67
N ASP A 274 66.93 -31.85 1.59
CA ASP A 274 67.61 -32.80 0.67
C ASP A 274 66.82 -33.99 0.09
#